data_AF-A0A7J2QY14-F1
#
_entry.id   AF-A0A7J2QY14-F1
#
_cell.length_a   1.000
_cell.length_b   1.000
_cell.length_c   1.000
_cell.angle_alpha   90.00
_cell.angle_beta   90.00
_cell.angle_gamma   90.00
#
_symmetry.space_group_name_H-M   'P 1'
#
loop_
_entity.id
_entity.type
_entity.pdbx_description
1 polymer ?
#
loop_
_entity_poly.entity_id
_entity_poly.type
_entity_poly.pdbx_seq_one_letter_code
_entity_poly.pdbx_strand_id
1 'polypeptide(L)' 'MRDNLSKQDKEILKLSKLCQHWANHNESHKDNFLKWRNIAEEKGLKSVVKNLDSAIEMMDKCNEYLLSTSKDLEDNQG' A
#
# COMPACT_ATOMS: atom_id res chain seq x y z
N MET A 1 0.72 -9.09 31.28
CA MET A 1 -0.60 -8.46 31.03
C MET A 1 -0.79 -8.22 29.52
N ARG A 2 -1.01 -9.25 28.70
CA ARG A 2 -1.36 -9.09 27.27
C ARG A 2 -2.59 -9.90 26.83
N ASP A 3 -3.21 -10.64 27.75
CA ASP A 3 -4.13 -11.72 27.39
C ASP A 3 -5.60 -11.41 27.66
N ASN A 4 -6.05 -10.16 27.51
CA ASN A 4 -7.48 -9.85 27.60
C ASN A 4 -7.94 -8.72 26.68
N LEU A 5 -7.57 -8.80 25.39
CA LEU A 5 -8.17 -7.97 24.33
C LEU A 5 -9.55 -8.53 23.97
N SER A 6 -10.56 -7.64 23.86
CA SER A 6 -11.87 -8.02 23.36
C SER A 6 -11.77 -8.50 21.90
N LYS A 7 -12.79 -9.21 21.41
CA LYS A 7 -12.82 -9.64 20.00
C LYS A 7 -12.69 -8.44 19.05
N GLN A 8 -13.36 -7.33 19.36
CA GLN A 8 -13.30 -6.09 18.59
C GLN A 8 -11.87 -5.53 18.58
N ASP A 9 -11.18 -5.50 19.72
CA ASP A 9 -9.81 -4.98 19.79
C ASP A 9 -8.83 -5.83 18.97
N LYS A 10 -9.04 -7.16 18.93
CA LYS A 10 -8.26 -8.08 18.08
C LYS A 10 -8.51 -7.84 16.59
N GLU A 11 -9.75 -7.54 16.19
CA GLU A 11 -10.10 -7.24 14.80
C GLU A 11 -9.48 -5.90 14.36
N ILE A 12 -9.55 -4.86 15.19
CA ILE A 12 -8.92 -3.56 14.90
C ILE A 12 -7.40 -3.68 14.84
N LEU A 13 -6.77 -4.41 15.78
CA LEU A 13 -5.32 -4.66 15.74
C LEU A 13 -4.91 -5.44 14.48
N LYS A 14 -5.72 -6.42 14.07
CA LYS A 14 -5.48 -7.17 12.83
C LYS A 14 -5.60 -6.26 11.61
N LEU A 15 -6.59 -5.37 11.58
CA LEU A 15 -6.78 -4.42 10.48
C LEU A 15 -5.58 -3.48 10.34
N SER A 16 -5.07 -2.90 11.43
CA SER A 16 -3.87 -2.05 11.38
C SER A 16 -2.67 -2.78 10.75
N LYS A 17 -2.41 -4.03 11.18
CA LYS A 17 -1.32 -4.85 10.62
C LYS A 17 -1.54 -5.20 9.14
N LEU A 18 -2.79 -5.43 8.73
CA LEU A 18 -3.12 -5.67 7.33
C LEU A 18 -2.87 -4.44 6.47
N CYS A 19 -3.21 -3.24 6.95
CA CYS A 19 -2.92 -2.00 6.23
C CYS A 19 -1.41 -1.81 5.97
N GLN A 20 -0.56 -2.05 6.98
CA GLN A 20 0.91 -2.06 6.80
C GLN A 20 1.36 -3.13 5.80
N HIS A 21 0.81 -4.35 5.91
CA HIS A 21 1.16 -5.44 5.01
C HIS A 21 0.79 -5.14 3.55
N TRP A 22 -0.40 -4.58 3.29
CA TRP A 22 -0.83 -4.21 1.94
C TRP A 22 0.02 -3.08 1.37
N ALA A 23 0.35 -2.04 2.17
CA ALA A 23 1.23 -0.96 1.72
C ALA A 23 2.62 -1.49 1.32
N ASN A 24 3.18 -2.40 2.13
CA ASN A 24 4.47 -3.05 1.81
C ASN A 24 4.37 -3.94 0.56
N HIS A 25 3.26 -4.66 0.37
CA HIS A 25 3.08 -5.49 -0.82
C HIS A 25 2.95 -4.66 -2.10
N ASN A 26 2.28 -3.52 -2.01
CA ASN A 26 2.12 -2.57 -3.10
C ASN A 26 3.45 -2.01 -3.63
N GLU A 27 4.47 -1.87 -2.78
CA GLU A 27 5.82 -1.51 -3.23
C GLU A 27 6.41 -2.55 -4.20
N SER A 28 6.20 -3.86 -3.92
CA SER A 28 6.62 -4.91 -4.85
C SER A 28 5.87 -4.86 -6.19
N HIS A 29 4.60 -4.44 -6.19
CA HIS A 29 3.86 -4.19 -7.43
C HIS A 29 4.41 -2.99 -8.19
N LYS A 30 4.74 -1.89 -7.50
CA LYS A 30 5.35 -0.70 -8.11
C LYS A 30 6.69 -1.04 -8.77
N ASP A 31 7.55 -1.82 -8.12
CA ASP A 31 8.83 -2.24 -8.71
C ASP A 31 8.63 -2.97 -10.05
N ASN A 32 7.63 -3.85 -10.11
CA ASN A 32 7.29 -4.55 -11.34
C ASN A 32 6.70 -3.60 -12.40
N PHE A 33 5.83 -2.67 -12.01
CA PHE A 33 5.28 -1.67 -12.92
C PHE A 33 6.37 -0.77 -13.49
N LEU A 34 7.29 -0.31 -12.65
CA LEU A 34 8.44 0.52 -13.05
C LEU A 34 9.33 -0.21 -14.05
N LYS A 35 9.62 -1.49 -13.80
CA LYS A 35 10.35 -2.34 -14.76
C LYS A 35 9.69 -2.34 -16.13
N TRP A 36 8.38 -2.57 -16.20
CA TRP A 36 7.65 -2.62 -17.48
C TRP A 36 7.45 -1.26 -18.12
N ARG A 37 7.34 -0.21 -17.30
CA ARG A 37 7.30 1.18 -17.76
C ARG A 37 8.60 1.55 -18.46
N ASN A 38 9.75 1.18 -17.91
CA ASN A 38 11.06 1.42 -18.54
C ASN A 38 11.18 0.66 -19.87
N ILE A 39 10.72 -0.60 -19.93
CA ILE A 39 10.68 -1.37 -21.19
C ILE A 39 9.75 -0.70 -22.22
N ALA A 40 8.61 -0.16 -21.79
CA ALA A 40 7.68 0.54 -22.68
C ALA A 40 8.28 1.86 -23.20
N GLU A 41 9.06 2.55 -22.38
CA GLU A 41 9.80 3.77 -22.74
C GLU A 41 10.88 3.48 -23.79
N GLU A 42 11.70 2.45 -23.59
CA GLU A 42 12.68 1.98 -24.59
C GLU A 42 12.05 1.63 -25.94
N LYS A 43 10.80 1.16 -25.92
CA LYS A 43 10.03 0.80 -27.13
C LYS A 43 9.25 1.96 -27.74
N GLY A 44 9.33 3.17 -27.15
CA GLY A 44 8.61 4.34 -27.63
C GLY A 44 7.09 4.29 -27.43
N LEU A 45 6.58 3.43 -26.55
CA LEU A 45 5.15 3.22 -26.30
C LEU A 45 4.61 4.28 -25.33
N LYS A 46 4.58 5.55 -25.75
CA LYS A 46 4.29 6.72 -24.90
C LYS A 46 2.98 6.62 -24.10
N SER A 47 1.91 6.08 -24.68
CA SER A 47 0.63 5.92 -23.98
C SER A 47 0.69 4.87 -22.86
N VAL A 48 1.45 3.79 -23.07
CA VAL A 48 1.67 2.74 -22.08
C VAL A 48 2.50 3.28 -20.92
N VAL A 49 3.57 4.03 -21.21
CA VAL A 49 4.40 4.70 -20.20
C VAL A 49 3.53 5.59 -19.32
N LYS A 50 2.71 6.47 -19.93
CA LYS A 50 1.81 7.36 -19.20
C LYS A 50 0.85 6.60 -18.27
N ASN A 51 0.25 5.52 -18.75
CA ASN A 51 -0.69 4.74 -17.95
C ASN A 51 0.01 4.03 -16.78
N LEU A 52 1.23 3.52 -16.99
CA LEU A 52 2.01 2.87 -15.93
C LEU A 52 2.51 3.88 -14.89
N ASP A 53 2.94 5.07 -15.31
CA ASP A 53 3.27 6.17 -14.39
C ASP A 53 2.07 6.53 -13.52
N SER A 54 0.88 6.67 -14.12
CA SER A 54 -0.36 6.91 -13.36
C SER A 54 -0.70 5.77 -12.40
N ALA A 55 -0.48 4.51 -12.81
CA ALA A 55 -0.71 3.35 -11.93
C ALA A 55 0.24 3.35 -10.73
N ILE A 56 1.51 3.71 -10.93
CA ILE A 56 2.50 3.86 -9.85
C ILE A 56 2.08 4.99 -8.90
N GLU A 57 1.70 6.16 -9.43
CA GLU A 57 1.24 7.30 -8.61
C GLU A 57 -0.02 6.95 -7.79
N MET A 58 -0.96 6.22 -8.37
CA MET A 58 -2.15 5.79 -7.62
C MET A 58 -1.80 4.76 -6.55
N MET A 59 -0.78 3.94 -6.78
CA MET A 59 -0.29 2.99 -5.77
C MET A 59 0.39 3.72 -4.60
N ASP A 60 1.15 4.78 -4.87
CA ASP A 60 1.71 5.66 -3.84
C ASP A 60 0.60 6.26 -2.96
N LYS A 61 -0.43 6.84 -3.58
CA LYS A 61 -1.59 7.37 -2.85
C LYS A 61 -2.31 6.29 -2.05
N CYS A 62 -2.44 5.08 -2.61
CA CYS A 62 -3.01 3.95 -1.88
C CYS A 62 -2.20 3.64 -0.61
N ASN A 63 -0.87 3.61 -0.72
CA ASN A 63 0.04 3.37 0.39
C ASN A 63 -0.06 4.46 1.46
N GLU A 64 -0.14 5.73 1.06
CA GLU A 64 -0.36 6.85 1.99
C GLU A 64 -1.63 6.66 2.83
N TYR A 65 -2.77 6.34 2.19
CA TYR A 65 -4.02 6.09 2.92
C TYR A 65 -3.95 4.85 3.82
N LEU A 66 -3.31 3.77 3.36
CA LEU A 66 -3.16 2.56 4.17
C LEU A 66 -2.31 2.82 5.41
N LEU A 67 -1.19 3.52 5.27
CA LEU A 67 -0.31 3.85 6.39
C LEU A 67 -0.98 4.84 7.35
N SER A 68 -1.69 5.85 6.83
CA SER A 68 -2.49 6.76 7.66
C SER A 68 -3.55 5.99 8.45
N THR A 69 -4.29 5.09 7.79
CA THR A 69 -5.31 4.26 8.44
C THR A 69 -4.69 3.39 9.54
N SER A 70 -3.54 2.76 9.28
CA SER A 70 -2.84 1.96 10.28
C SER A 70 -2.44 2.80 11.49
N LYS A 71 -1.89 3.99 11.26
CA LYS A 71 -1.51 4.94 12.32
C LYS A 71 -2.74 5.38 13.14
N ASP A 72 -3.82 5.77 12.48
CA ASP A 72 -5.05 6.18 13.18
C ASP A 72 -5.59 5.03 14.06
N LEU A 73 -5.53 3.79 13.59
CA LEU A 73 -5.96 2.62 14.37
C LEU A 73 -5.03 2.32 15.55
N GLU A 74 -3.73 2.60 15.46
CA GLU A 74 -2.78 2.45 16.55
C GLU A 74 -2.94 3.57 17.60
N ASP A 75 -3.09 4.82 17.15
CA ASP A 75 -3.25 5.99 18.01
C ASP A 75 -4.59 5.97 18.78
N ASN A 76 -5.67 5.43 18.18
CA ASN A 76 -6.96 5.27 18.84
C ASN A 76 -7.07 4.00 19.72
N GLN A 77 -5.99 3.21 19.84
CA GLN A 77 -5.90 2.05 20.75
C GLN A 77 -5.11 2.35 22.03
N GLY A 78 -4.55 3.56 22.19
CA GLY A 78 -3.85 4.04 23.38
C GLY A 78 -4.75 4.81 24.34
#